data_AF-A0AAU5RFY4-F1
#
_entry.id   AF-A0AAU5RFY4-F1
#
_cell.length_a   1.000
_cell.length_b   1.000
_cell.length_c   1.000
_cell.angle_alpha   90.00
_cell.angle_beta   90.00
_cell.angle_gamma   90.00
#
_symmetry.space_group_name_H-M   'P 1'
#
loop_
_entity.id
_entity.type
_entity.pdbx_description
1 polymer ?
#
loop_
_entity_poly.entity_id
_entity_poly.type
_entity_poly.pdbx_seq_one_letter_code
_entity_poly.pdbx_strand_id
1 'polypeptide(L)'
;MYVSLSSVPRARALLHAVLGGWGVGQAVRDTAELVLSELVTNALRAPAPRDRQVGVRITRAVGEGRLRLEVSDAGGGRPEVREPGADETGGRGLLLVQALADHWGYETRTAGIGKTVYAELKDPDLVAAPETHEVAAVMVRTGQRVRVWGAWRTVLAVRNDQHTTGGPAVVLTLDDGPPLHVHATEPLTVRA
;
A
#
# COMPACT_ATOMS: atom_id res chain seq x y z
N MET A 1 -5.67 11.14 7.23
CA MET A 1 -6.74 11.43 8.22
C MET A 1 -6.21 11.08 9.60
N TYR A 2 -6.39 11.93 10.61
CA TYR A 2 -5.95 11.67 11.99
C TYR A 2 -7.20 11.41 12.84
N VAL A 3 -7.30 10.23 13.45
CA VAL A 3 -8.48 9.84 14.25
C VAL A 3 -8.00 9.52 15.67
N SER A 4 -8.65 10.11 16.67
CA SER A 4 -8.39 9.85 18.10
C SER A 4 -9.09 8.56 18.51
N LEU A 5 -8.33 7.53 18.92
CA LEU A 5 -8.87 6.21 19.30
C LEU A 5 -8.36 5.81 20.68
N SER A 6 -9.28 5.68 21.64
CA SER A 6 -8.97 5.43 23.04
C SER A 6 -8.90 3.96 23.45
N SER A 7 -9.01 3.00 22.52
CA SER A 7 -8.86 1.57 22.85
C SER A 7 -8.31 0.73 21.70
N VAL A 8 -7.53 -0.31 22.04
CA VAL A 8 -6.92 -1.26 21.09
C VAL A 8 -7.96 -1.91 20.16
N PRO A 9 -9.12 -2.40 20.62
CA PRO A 9 -10.13 -2.99 19.73
C PRO A 9 -10.65 -2.01 18.67
N ARG A 10 -10.79 -0.72 19.01
CA ARG A 10 -11.22 0.30 18.04
C ARG A 10 -10.14 0.60 17.00
N ALA A 11 -8.87 0.60 17.41
CA ALA A 11 -7.75 0.74 16.49
C ALA A 11 -7.69 -0.42 15.48
N ARG A 12 -7.90 -1.66 15.94
CA ARG A 12 -7.99 -2.82 15.04
C ARG A 12 -9.19 -2.73 14.09
N ALA A 13 -10.37 -2.39 14.60
CA ALA A 13 -11.56 -2.24 13.75
C ALA A 13 -11.35 -1.17 12.66
N LEU A 14 -10.76 -0.02 13.00
CA LEU A 14 -10.39 1.00 12.02
C LEU A 14 -9.40 0.44 10.98
N LEU A 15 -8.35 -0.25 11.44
CA LEU A 15 -7.36 -0.84 10.56
C LEU A 15 -8.00 -1.81 9.56
N HIS A 16 -8.81 -2.77 10.01
CA HIS A 16 -9.45 -3.71 9.10
C HIS A 16 -10.35 -3.02 8.07
N ALA A 17 -11.12 -2.01 8.49
CA ALA A 17 -11.96 -1.25 7.56
C ALA A 17 -11.12 -0.53 6.50
N VAL A 18 -10.02 0.12 6.90
CA VAL A 18 -9.12 0.85 6.00
C VAL A 18 -8.39 -0.10 5.04
N LEU A 19 -7.77 -1.16 5.56
CA LEU A 19 -6.99 -2.09 4.74
C LEU A 19 -7.87 -2.94 3.82
N GLY A 20 -9.08 -3.29 4.28
CA GLY A 20 -10.09 -3.96 3.46
C GLY A 20 -10.50 -3.12 2.25
N GLY A 21 -10.76 -1.82 2.44
CA GLY A 21 -11.06 -0.90 1.36
C GLY A 21 -9.87 -0.60 0.43
N TRP A 22 -8.64 -0.89 0.87
CA TRP A 22 -7.43 -0.66 0.09
C TRP A 22 -6.93 -1.88 -0.67
N GLY A 23 -7.56 -3.04 -0.52
CA GLY A 23 -7.15 -4.26 -1.22
C GLY A 23 -5.83 -4.86 -0.73
N VAL A 24 -5.36 -4.46 0.47
CA VAL A 24 -4.09 -4.94 1.06
C VAL A 24 -4.11 -6.47 1.20
N GLY A 25 -3.02 -7.17 0.94
CA GLY A 25 -2.93 -8.63 1.07
C GLY A 25 -3.13 -9.11 2.50
N GLN A 26 -3.73 -10.30 2.69
CA GLN A 26 -4.08 -10.80 4.04
C GLN A 26 -2.87 -10.91 4.98
N ALA A 27 -1.73 -11.38 4.49
CA ALA A 27 -0.51 -11.50 5.30
C ALA A 27 -0.02 -10.13 5.84
N VAL A 28 -0.15 -9.08 5.03
CA VAL A 28 0.20 -7.71 5.47
C VAL A 28 -0.85 -7.18 6.45
N ARG A 29 -2.14 -7.51 6.28
CA ARG A 29 -3.18 -7.13 7.25
C ARG A 29 -2.93 -7.72 8.64
N ASP A 30 -2.59 -9.01 8.71
CA ASP A 30 -2.31 -9.70 9.97
C ASP A 30 -1.08 -9.08 10.67
N THR A 31 -0.03 -8.80 9.89
CA THR A 31 1.18 -8.12 10.37
C THR A 31 0.87 -6.70 10.86
N ALA A 32 0.08 -5.94 10.09
CA ALA A 32 -0.32 -4.59 10.42
C ALA A 32 -1.17 -4.54 11.70
N GLU A 33 -2.05 -5.51 11.91
CA GLU A 33 -2.89 -5.61 13.12
C GLU A 33 -2.04 -5.81 14.37
N LEU A 34 -1.06 -6.72 14.30
CA LEU A 34 -0.15 -7.00 15.38
C LEU A 34 0.73 -5.77 15.68
N VAL A 35 1.36 -5.20 14.66
CA VAL A 35 2.19 -3.99 14.78
C VAL A 35 1.38 -2.83 15.39
N LEU A 36 0.18 -2.55 14.87
CA LEU A 36 -0.65 -1.48 15.40
C LEU A 36 -1.07 -1.73 16.85
N SER A 37 -1.39 -2.98 17.21
CA SER A 37 -1.75 -3.35 18.57
C SER A 37 -0.59 -3.11 19.54
N GLU A 38 0.64 -3.43 19.16
CA GLU A 38 1.83 -3.17 19.97
C GLU A 38 2.12 -1.67 20.10
N LEU A 39 2.04 -0.91 19.00
CA LEU A 39 2.23 0.54 19.03
C LEU A 39 1.19 1.25 19.91
N VAL A 40 -0.10 0.90 19.78
CA VAL A 40 -1.17 1.46 20.62
C VAL A 40 -1.00 1.04 22.09
N THR A 41 -0.63 -0.21 22.35
CA THR A 41 -0.36 -0.68 23.72
C THR A 41 0.80 0.07 24.37
N ASN A 42 1.88 0.31 23.62
CA ASN A 42 3.02 1.09 24.11
C ASN A 42 2.63 2.55 24.37
N ALA A 43 1.88 3.18 23.48
CA ALA A 43 1.33 4.52 23.67
C ALA A 43 0.44 4.62 24.92
N LEU A 44 -0.40 3.60 25.16
CA LEU A 44 -1.25 3.50 26.36
C LEU A 44 -0.47 3.11 27.64
N ARG A 45 0.79 2.70 27.56
CA ARG A 45 1.63 2.45 28.73
C ARG A 45 2.58 3.61 29.04
N ALA A 46 2.83 4.47 28.05
CA ALA A 46 3.70 5.62 28.23
C ALA A 46 3.19 6.55 29.36
N PRO A 47 4.10 7.06 30.21
CA PRO A 47 3.76 8.09 31.20
C PRO A 47 3.23 9.35 30.50
N ALA A 48 1.99 9.74 30.80
CA ALA A 48 1.32 10.87 30.18
C ALA A 48 0.25 11.47 31.13
N PRO A 49 -0.24 12.70 30.87
CA PRO A 49 -1.34 13.31 31.61
C PRO A 49 -2.61 12.45 31.64
N ARG A 50 -3.48 12.67 32.63
CA ARG A 50 -4.69 11.84 32.87
C ARG A 50 -5.70 11.87 31.73
N ASP A 51 -5.71 12.93 30.93
CA ASP A 51 -6.56 13.17 29.75
C ASP A 51 -5.90 12.74 28.43
N ARG A 52 -4.86 11.89 28.50
CA ARG A 52 -4.11 11.42 27.33
C ARG A 52 -5.04 10.90 26.22
N GLN A 53 -4.75 11.33 25.00
CA GLN A 53 -5.34 10.78 23.80
C GLN A 53 -4.26 10.06 23.00
N VAL A 54 -4.62 8.89 22.49
CA VAL A 54 -3.82 8.17 21.51
C VAL A 54 -4.45 8.40 20.15
N GLY A 55 -3.67 8.95 19.22
CA GLY A 55 -4.07 9.13 17.83
C GLY A 55 -3.52 8.00 16.97
N VAL A 56 -4.34 7.51 16.04
CA VAL A 56 -3.91 6.56 15.02
C VAL A 56 -4.05 7.23 13.65
N ARG A 57 -3.00 7.07 12.83
CA ARG A 57 -3.01 7.47 11.42
C ARG A 57 -2.49 6.31 10.58
N ILE A 58 -3.22 6.01 9.53
CA ILE A 58 -2.90 4.94 8.58
C ILE A 58 -2.82 5.61 7.21
N THR A 59 -1.70 5.44 6.51
CA THR A 59 -1.46 6.03 5.19
C THR A 59 -0.85 4.99 4.25
N ARG A 60 -1.07 5.16 2.95
CA ARG A 60 -0.48 4.31 1.91
C ARG A 60 0.24 5.15 0.86
N ALA A 61 1.36 4.66 0.35
CA ALA A 61 2.01 5.16 -0.85
C ALA A 61 1.90 4.08 -1.94
N VAL A 62 0.87 4.20 -2.77
CA VAL A 62 0.50 3.20 -3.79
C VAL A 62 1.64 2.93 -4.78
N GLY A 63 2.40 3.98 -5.16
CA GLY A 63 3.55 3.82 -6.07
C GLY A 63 4.76 3.10 -5.47
N GLU A 64 4.84 2.99 -4.14
CA GLU A 64 5.96 2.34 -3.44
C GLU A 64 5.54 1.04 -2.75
N GLY A 65 4.26 0.65 -2.85
CA GLY A 65 3.72 -0.49 -2.13
C GLY A 65 3.85 -0.36 -0.61
N ARG A 66 3.83 0.85 -0.06
CA ARG A 66 4.09 1.08 1.38
C ARG A 66 2.80 1.38 2.13
N LEU A 67 2.60 0.69 3.24
CA LEU A 67 1.63 0.99 4.28
C LEU A 67 2.37 1.59 5.48
N ARG A 68 1.96 2.77 5.94
CA ARG A 68 2.54 3.41 7.13
C ARG A 68 1.48 3.53 8.23
N LEU A 69 1.83 2.99 9.39
CA LEU A 69 1.04 2.98 10.62
C LEU A 69 1.69 3.94 11.61
N GLU A 70 0.93 4.89 12.12
CA GLU A 70 1.41 5.92 13.02
C GLU A 70 0.54 5.99 14.26
N VAL A 71 1.18 5.97 15.42
CA VAL A 71 0.55 6.11 16.73
C VAL A 71 1.17 7.29 17.46
N SER A 72 0.34 8.28 17.78
CA SER A 72 0.76 9.47 18.51
C SER A 72 0.23 9.46 19.93
N ASP A 73 1.08 9.77 20.90
CA ASP A 73 0.72 9.90 22.31
C ASP A 73 1.26 11.21 22.91
N ALA A 74 0.71 11.62 24.05
CA ALA A 74 1.15 12.81 24.79
C ALA A 74 2.26 12.52 25.82
N GLY A 75 2.80 11.30 25.82
CA GLY A 75 3.83 10.87 26.74
C GLY A 75 5.22 11.35 26.34
N GLY A 76 5.98 11.80 27.33
CA GLY A 76 7.39 12.16 27.14
C GLY A 76 8.28 10.94 26.88
N GLY A 77 9.55 11.19 26.61
CA GLY A 77 10.56 10.15 26.43
C GLY A 77 10.60 9.55 25.02
N ARG A 78 11.53 8.63 24.81
CA ARG A 78 11.76 7.94 23.54
C ARG A 78 11.23 6.50 23.65
N PRO A 79 10.70 5.92 22.57
CA PRO A 79 10.40 4.49 22.56
C PRO A 79 11.73 3.72 22.63
N GLU A 80 11.87 2.88 23.65
CA GLU A 80 13.07 2.08 23.86
C GLU A 80 12.77 0.61 23.56
N VAL A 81 13.52 0.06 22.60
CA VAL A 81 13.56 -1.39 22.42
C VAL A 81 14.28 -1.97 23.62
N ARG A 82 13.57 -2.80 24.38
CA ARG A 82 14.15 -3.51 25.52
C ARG A 82 14.15 -4.99 25.20
N GLU A 83 15.21 -5.68 25.60
CA GLU A 83 15.23 -7.13 25.73
C GLU A 83 14.68 -7.48 27.13
N PRO A 84 13.44 -7.99 27.22
CA PRO A 84 12.92 -8.39 28.52
C PRO A 84 13.66 -9.63 29.01
N GLY A 85 13.90 -9.67 30.32
CA GLY A 85 14.43 -10.88 30.98
C GLY A 85 13.51 -12.08 30.77
N ALA A 86 14.05 -13.29 30.98
CA ALA A 86 13.31 -14.55 30.74
C ALA A 86 11.95 -14.61 31.44
N ASP A 87 11.83 -14.00 32.63
CA ASP A 87 10.63 -14.00 33.46
C ASP A 87 9.76 -12.74 33.32
N GLU A 88 10.17 -11.76 32.51
CA GLU A 88 9.38 -10.55 32.27
C GLU A 88 8.26 -10.85 31.25
N THR A 89 7.02 -10.56 31.62
CA THR A 89 5.82 -10.73 30.76
C THR A 89 5.54 -9.51 29.87
N GLY A 90 6.29 -8.41 30.03
CA GLY A 90 6.17 -7.18 29.24
C GLY A 90 7.41 -6.89 28.36
N GLY A 91 7.43 -5.75 27.69
CA GLY A 91 8.65 -5.22 27.03
C GLY A 91 8.95 -5.75 25.62
N ARG A 92 8.27 -6.79 25.13
CA ARG A 92 8.50 -7.37 23.79
C ARG A 92 7.87 -6.59 22.64
N GLY A 93 7.03 -5.60 22.92
CA GLY A 93 6.20 -4.94 21.89
C GLY A 93 7.02 -4.26 20.80
N LEU A 94 8.05 -3.49 21.16
CA LEU A 94 8.93 -2.86 20.15
C LEU A 94 9.89 -3.85 19.49
N LEU A 95 10.26 -4.96 20.15
CA LEU A 95 10.99 -6.05 19.50
C LEU A 95 10.16 -6.70 18.40
N LEU A 96 8.86 -6.91 18.64
CA LEU A 96 7.93 -7.41 17.62
C LEU A 96 7.80 -6.43 16.46
N VAL A 97 7.62 -5.13 16.75
CA VAL A 97 7.57 -4.10 15.70
C VAL A 97 8.87 -4.08 14.89
N GLN A 98 10.02 -4.17 15.54
CA GLN A 98 11.32 -4.19 14.87
C GLN A 98 11.52 -5.44 14.00
N ALA A 99 10.98 -6.59 14.41
CA ALA A 99 11.08 -7.83 13.65
C ALA A 99 10.11 -7.88 12.45
N LEU A 100 8.96 -7.21 12.56
CA LEU A 100 7.87 -7.30 11.59
C LEU A 100 7.83 -6.13 10.59
N ALA A 101 8.33 -4.97 10.97
CA ALA A 101 8.30 -3.78 10.12
C ALA A 101 9.51 -3.73 9.17
N ASP A 102 9.28 -3.29 7.92
CA ASP A 102 10.37 -2.97 6.99
C ASP A 102 11.19 -1.77 7.49
N HIS A 103 10.51 -0.80 8.09
CA HIS A 103 11.12 0.34 8.73
C HIS A 103 10.25 0.79 9.89
N TRP A 104 10.87 1.27 10.97
CA TRP A 104 10.14 1.87 12.07
C TRP A 104 10.97 2.98 12.71
N GLY A 105 10.31 3.87 13.43
CA GLY A 105 10.98 4.97 14.11
C GLY A 105 10.02 5.79 14.93
N TYR A 106 10.49 6.95 15.38
CA TYR A 106 9.65 7.90 16.09
C TYR A 106 10.06 9.34 15.78
N GLU A 107 9.10 10.24 15.92
CA GLU A 107 9.26 11.67 15.73
C GLU A 107 8.64 12.39 16.93
N THR A 108 9.30 13.43 17.43
CA THR A 108 8.67 14.36 18.38
C THR A 108 7.59 15.15 17.66
N ARG A 109 6.44 15.39 18.32
CA ARG A 109 5.39 16.20 17.69
C ARG A 109 5.89 17.63 17.51
N THR A 110 5.74 18.17 16.30
CA THR A 110 6.14 19.55 15.97
C THR A 110 5.26 20.60 16.65
N ALA A 111 4.03 20.24 17.02
CA ALA A 111 3.13 21.07 17.80
C ALA A 111 2.64 20.29 19.03
N GLY A 112 3.04 20.75 20.22
CA GLY A 112 2.63 20.19 21.51
C GLY A 112 3.54 19.10 22.07
N ILE A 113 3.12 18.53 23.20
CA ILE A 113 3.87 17.50 23.92
C ILE A 113 3.61 16.13 23.30
N GLY A 114 4.66 15.31 23.24
CA GLY A 114 4.58 13.89 22.96
C GLY A 114 5.33 13.49 21.70
N LYS A 115 5.00 12.31 21.21
CA LYS A 115 5.70 11.65 20.10
C LYS A 115 4.72 10.94 19.19
N THR A 116 5.18 10.68 17.97
CA THR A 116 4.58 9.75 17.02
C THR A 116 5.55 8.61 16.82
N VAL A 117 5.14 7.39 17.13
CA VAL A 117 5.87 6.17 16.75
C VAL A 117 5.24 5.65 15.47
N TYR A 118 6.07 5.25 14.52
CA TYR A 118 5.61 4.77 13.22
C TYR A 118 6.27 3.46 12.83
N ALA A 119 5.55 2.69 12.03
CA ALA A 119 6.04 1.49 11.36
C ALA A 119 5.58 1.50 9.89
N GLU A 120 6.44 1.03 9.01
CA GLU A 120 6.19 0.86 7.59
C GLU A 120 6.24 -0.62 7.23
N LEU A 121 5.27 -1.04 6.42
CA LEU A 121 5.16 -2.38 5.86
C LEU A 121 5.10 -2.26 4.34
N LYS A 122 5.79 -3.14 3.64
CA LYS A 122 5.64 -3.31 2.21
C LYS A 122 4.54 -4.32 1.93
N ASP A 123 3.66 -3.96 1.01
CA ASP A 123 2.71 -4.86 0.40
C ASP A 123 2.93 -4.87 -1.12
N PRO A 124 3.39 -5.98 -1.70
CA PRO A 124 3.50 -6.09 -3.16
C PRO A 124 2.15 -5.93 -3.86
N ASP A 125 1.04 -6.23 -3.19
CA ASP A 125 -0.32 -6.09 -3.74
C ASP A 125 -0.83 -4.65 -3.66
N LEU A 126 -0.24 -3.81 -2.79
CA LEU A 126 -0.46 -2.36 -2.82
C LEU A 126 0.18 -1.68 -4.04
N VAL A 127 1.02 -2.40 -4.81
CA VAL A 127 1.69 -1.87 -6.00
C VAL A 127 0.76 -1.83 -7.23
N ALA A 128 -0.35 -2.59 -7.31
CA ALA A 128 -1.33 -2.39 -8.38
C ALA A 128 -2.67 -3.14 -8.26
N ALA A 129 -3.71 -2.55 -8.88
CA ALA A 129 -4.28 -3.20 -10.05
C ALA A 129 -4.19 -2.21 -11.24
N PRO A 130 -3.65 -2.62 -12.41
CA PRO A 130 -3.74 -1.78 -13.59
C PRO A 130 -5.19 -1.75 -14.03
N GLU A 131 -5.80 -0.56 -13.96
CA GLU A 131 -7.17 -0.35 -14.41
C GLU A 131 -7.29 -0.74 -15.89
N THR A 132 -8.29 -1.58 -16.17
CA THR A 132 -8.60 -2.02 -17.53
C THR A 132 -9.42 -0.95 -18.22
N HIS A 133 -8.95 -0.46 -19.37
CA HIS A 133 -9.60 0.59 -20.13
C HIS A 133 -9.74 0.19 -21.60
N GLU A 134 -10.79 0.64 -22.26
CA GLU A 134 -10.85 0.60 -23.72
C GLU A 134 -10.11 1.81 -24.29
N VAL A 135 -9.17 1.54 -25.18
CA VAL A 135 -8.31 2.53 -25.81
C VAL A 135 -8.31 2.25 -27.31
N ALA A 136 -8.48 3.28 -28.14
CA ALA A 136 -8.37 3.12 -29.59
C ALA A 136 -6.97 2.58 -29.94
N ALA A 137 -6.89 1.63 -30.87
CA ALA A 137 -5.65 0.94 -31.22
C ALA A 137 -4.46 1.88 -31.50
N VAL A 138 -4.71 3.05 -32.09
CA VAL A 138 -3.69 4.08 -32.38
C VAL A 138 -3.06 4.71 -31.14
N MET A 139 -3.69 4.64 -29.98
CA MET A 139 -3.18 5.21 -28.73
C MET A 139 -2.40 4.19 -27.88
N VAL A 140 -2.38 2.92 -28.28
CA VAL A 140 -1.64 1.86 -27.58
C VAL A 140 -0.13 2.12 -27.66
N ARG A 141 0.59 1.84 -26.57
CA ARG A 141 2.04 2.04 -26.43
C ARG A 141 2.75 0.72 -26.15
N THR A 142 4.02 0.64 -26.56
CA THR A 142 4.91 -0.47 -26.17
C THR A 142 4.95 -0.62 -24.63
N GLY A 143 4.96 -1.86 -24.16
CA GLY A 143 4.93 -2.23 -22.74
C GLY A 143 3.52 -2.44 -22.19
N GLN A 144 2.49 -1.84 -22.79
CA GLN A 144 1.11 -2.08 -22.37
C GLN A 144 0.65 -3.51 -22.71
N ARG A 145 -0.33 -4.02 -21.97
CA ARG A 145 -0.93 -5.32 -22.26
C ARG A 145 -2.31 -5.15 -22.87
N VAL A 146 -2.56 -5.82 -23.99
CA VAL A 146 -3.83 -5.84 -24.71
C VAL A 146 -4.52 -7.20 -24.56
N ARG A 147 -5.85 -7.23 -24.53
CA ARG A 147 -6.63 -8.49 -24.52
C ARG A 147 -6.93 -8.91 -25.95
N VAL A 148 -6.28 -9.98 -26.43
CA VAL A 148 -6.45 -10.52 -27.78
C VAL A 148 -6.54 -12.04 -27.73
N TRP A 149 -7.39 -12.63 -28.58
CA TRP A 149 -7.61 -14.08 -28.62
C TRP A 149 -7.88 -14.72 -27.25
N GLY A 150 -8.60 -14.01 -26.37
CA GLY A 150 -8.88 -14.50 -25.02
C GLY A 150 -7.67 -14.57 -24.09
N ALA A 151 -6.53 -13.95 -24.44
CA ALA A 151 -5.32 -13.87 -23.63
C ALA A 151 -4.80 -12.43 -23.50
N TRP A 152 -4.06 -12.14 -22.44
CA TRP A 152 -3.37 -10.85 -22.28
C TRP A 152 -1.99 -10.94 -22.92
N ARG A 153 -1.71 -10.08 -23.89
CA ARG A 153 -0.43 -10.02 -24.62
C ARG A 153 0.24 -8.67 -24.43
N THR A 154 1.56 -8.68 -24.33
CA THR A 154 2.36 -7.46 -24.17
C THR A 154 2.70 -6.88 -25.53
N VAL A 155 2.48 -5.58 -25.70
CA VAL A 155 2.82 -4.87 -26.94
C VAL A 155 4.31 -4.60 -26.96
N LEU A 156 5.02 -5.20 -27.91
CA LEU A 156 6.46 -5.00 -28.11
C LEU A 156 6.74 -3.83 -29.06
N ALA A 157 5.88 -3.61 -30.05
CA ALA A 157 6.00 -2.49 -30.99
C ALA A 157 4.64 -2.08 -31.57
N VAL A 158 4.52 -0.81 -31.95
CA VAL A 158 3.34 -0.22 -32.59
C VAL A 158 3.77 0.47 -33.86
N ARG A 159 3.15 0.15 -34.99
CA ARG A 159 3.44 0.76 -36.30
C ARG A 159 2.16 1.18 -36.99
N ASN A 160 2.18 2.35 -37.63
CA ASN A 160 1.07 2.76 -38.48
C ASN A 160 1.21 2.11 -39.86
N ASP A 161 0.09 1.67 -40.42
CA ASP A 161 0.00 1.06 -41.74
C ASP A 161 -1.16 1.69 -42.54
N GLN A 162 -1.04 1.73 -43.86
CA GLN A 162 -2.07 2.24 -44.75
C GLN A 162 -2.76 1.04 -45.40
N HIS A 163 -3.96 0.68 -44.91
CA HIS A 163 -4.71 -0.43 -45.49
C HIS A 163 -5.13 -0.07 -46.93
N THR A 164 -4.90 -0.97 -47.88
CA THR A 164 -5.11 -0.73 -49.32
C THR A 164 -6.55 -0.40 -49.73
N THR A 165 -7.51 -0.51 -48.80
CA THR A 165 -8.94 -0.24 -49.01
C THR A 165 -9.50 0.93 -48.20
N GLY A 166 -8.65 1.82 -47.67
CA GLY A 166 -9.04 3.22 -47.44
C GLY A 166 -9.23 3.71 -46.00
N GLY A 167 -8.42 3.24 -45.04
CA GLY A 167 -8.41 3.77 -43.67
C GLY A 167 -7.08 3.58 -42.93
N PRO A 168 -6.76 4.40 -41.91
CA PRO A 168 -5.55 4.25 -41.11
C PRO A 168 -5.63 2.96 -40.28
N ALA A 169 -4.59 2.13 -40.37
CA ALA A 169 -4.46 0.89 -39.61
C ALA A 169 -3.24 0.95 -38.69
N VAL A 170 -3.26 0.12 -37.65
CA VAL A 170 -2.15 -0.05 -36.71
C VAL A 170 -1.79 -1.52 -36.63
N VAL A 171 -0.48 -1.77 -36.68
CA VAL A 171 0.10 -3.11 -36.53
C VAL A 171 0.77 -3.18 -35.17
N LEU A 172 0.25 -4.04 -34.30
CA LEU A 172 0.82 -4.31 -32.98
C LEU A 172 1.67 -5.59 -33.05
N THR A 173 2.97 -5.48 -32.74
CA THR A 173 3.80 -6.66 -32.48
C THR A 173 3.62 -7.06 -31.02
N LEU A 174 3.31 -8.33 -30.79
CA LEU A 174 3.01 -8.87 -29.46
C LEU A 174 4.12 -9.82 -28.99
N ASP A 175 4.14 -10.09 -27.69
CA ASP A 175 5.06 -11.04 -27.07
C ASP A 175 4.85 -12.51 -27.48
N ASP A 176 3.64 -12.84 -27.95
CA ASP A 176 3.29 -14.16 -28.46
C ASP A 176 2.18 -14.05 -29.52
N GLY A 177 2.26 -14.89 -30.55
CA GLY A 177 1.37 -14.89 -31.71
C GLY A 177 1.80 -13.94 -32.85
N PRO A 178 1.05 -13.94 -33.97
CA PRO A 178 1.34 -13.08 -35.11
C PRO A 178 1.10 -11.59 -34.80
N PRO A 179 1.67 -10.66 -35.58
CA PRO A 179 1.32 -9.24 -35.48
C PRO A 179 -0.18 -9.02 -35.66
N LEU A 180 -0.76 -8.19 -34.80
CA LEU A 180 -2.18 -7.86 -34.85
C LEU A 180 -2.40 -6.63 -35.73
N HIS A 181 -3.14 -6.80 -36.82
CA HIS A 181 -3.59 -5.70 -37.67
C HIS A 181 -5.00 -5.30 -37.26
N VAL A 182 -5.16 -4.05 -36.82
CA VAL A 182 -6.44 -3.49 -36.37
C VAL A 182 -6.66 -2.12 -36.98
N HIS A 183 -7.92 -1.74 -37.16
CA HIS A 183 -8.23 -0.38 -37.59
C HIS A 183 -7.85 0.60 -36.48
N ALA A 184 -7.33 1.79 -36.83
CA ALA A 184 -6.83 2.76 -35.84
C ALA A 184 -7.89 3.15 -34.78
N THR A 185 -9.17 3.13 -35.16
CA THR A 185 -10.31 3.47 -34.29
C THR A 185 -10.92 2.27 -33.56
N GLU A 186 -10.42 1.06 -33.80
CA GLU A 186 -10.94 -0.13 -33.14
C GLU A 186 -10.56 -0.11 -31.65
N PRO A 187 -11.52 -0.24 -30.73
CA PRO A 187 -11.22 -0.24 -29.30
C PRO A 187 -10.53 -1.54 -28.89
N LEU A 188 -9.46 -1.40 -28.11
CA LEU A 188 -8.78 -2.52 -27.47
C LEU A 188 -8.84 -2.37 -25.96
N THR A 189 -9.10 -3.49 -25.27
CA THR A 189 -9.00 -3.56 -23.82
C THR A 189 -7.52 -3.59 -23.42
N VAL A 190 -7.07 -2.55 -22.74
CA VAL A 190 -5.69 -2.30 -22.34
C VAL A 190 -5.58 -2.27 -20.82
N ARG A 191 -4.45 -2.74 -20.30
CA ARG A 191 -3.98 -2.45 -18.95
C ARG A 191 -2.50 -2.04 -18.96
N ALA A 192 -2.13 -1.18 -18.03
CA ALA A 192 -0.74 -0.75 -17.84
C ALA A 192 0.19 -1.92 -17.50
#